data_AF-A0A9W6X3B9-F1
#
_entry.id   AF-A0A9W6X3B9-F1
#
_cell.length_a   1.000
_cell.length_b   1.000
_cell.length_c   1.000
_cell.angle_alpha   90.00
_cell.angle_beta   90.00
_cell.angle_gamma   90.00
#
_symmetry.space_group_name_H-M   'P 1'
#
loop_
_entity.id
_entity.type
_entity.pdbx_description
1 polymer ?
#
loop_
_entity_poly.entity_id
_entity_poly.type
_entity_poly.pdbx_seq_one_letter_code
_entity_poly.pdbx_strand_id
1 'polypeptide(L)'
;MTGVGIYDSDSDVEKDGGRITVADVKKGAKRALTYAKRKGVLTDAVDAGEKFLLSKATKPEHETFIKSIHGEVKRRYGVGVAKSKRPAKGSQEAKDRMAAVRAERKKPMVAGSFRL
;
A
#
# COMPACT_ATOMS: atom_id res chain seq x y z
N MET A 1 -11.06 46.63 -6.15
CA MET A 1 -10.46 45.98 -4.96
C MET A 1 -11.56 45.70 -3.97
N THR A 2 -11.95 44.44 -3.80
CA THR A 2 -12.67 43.92 -2.63
C THR A 2 -12.48 42.40 -2.65
N GLY A 3 -11.43 41.94 -1.98
CA GLY A 3 -11.11 40.53 -1.84
C GLY A 3 -12.12 39.83 -0.94
N VAL A 4 -12.75 38.79 -1.47
CA VAL A 4 -13.66 37.90 -0.73
C VAL A 4 -12.92 36.58 -0.53
N GLY A 5 -12.81 36.16 0.72
CA GLY A 5 -12.26 34.86 1.08
C GLY A 5 -11.32 34.94 2.28
N ILE A 6 -11.92 35.19 3.44
CA ILE A 6 -11.26 35.05 4.75
C ILE A 6 -10.73 33.62 4.84
N TYR A 7 -9.41 33.50 4.73
CA TYR A 7 -8.65 32.33 5.16
C TYR A 7 -8.71 32.28 6.68
N ASP A 8 -9.78 31.72 7.22
CA ASP A 8 -9.75 31.14 8.55
C ASP A 8 -9.26 29.69 8.34
N SER A 9 -7.97 29.45 8.08
CA SER A 9 -6.94 29.45 9.13
C SER A 9 -7.49 28.94 10.46
N ASP A 10 -8.27 27.85 10.43
CA ASP A 10 -8.33 26.86 11.51
C ASP A 10 -6.96 26.17 11.63
N SER A 11 -6.00 27.01 11.96
CA SER A 11 -4.91 26.81 12.88
C SER A 11 -4.58 25.35 13.12
N ASP A 12 -3.53 24.90 12.45
CA ASP A 12 -2.53 24.02 13.03
C ASP A 12 -1.95 24.68 14.31
N VAL A 13 -2.78 24.86 15.34
CA VAL A 13 -2.28 25.04 16.70
C VAL A 13 -1.77 23.67 17.09
N GLU A 14 -0.46 23.49 16.95
CA GLU A 14 0.27 22.53 17.77
C GLU A 14 -0.08 22.87 19.22
N LYS A 15 -1.09 22.20 19.78
CA LYS A 15 -1.38 22.22 21.21
C LYS A 15 -0.32 21.37 21.90
N ASP A 16 0.91 21.86 21.89
CA ASP A 16 1.95 21.39 22.78
C ASP A 16 1.50 21.69 24.21
N GLY A 17 1.05 20.64 24.91
CA GLY A 17 0.70 20.70 26.34
C GLY A 17 -0.75 20.39 26.73
N GLY A 18 -1.61 19.92 25.81
CA GLY A 18 -2.96 19.47 26.14
C GLY A 18 -3.01 18.02 26.66
N ARG A 19 -4.02 17.67 27.49
CA ARG A 19 -4.31 16.27 27.85
C ARG A 19 -4.56 15.46 26.58
N ILE A 20 -3.74 14.44 26.34
CA ILE A 20 -3.86 13.56 25.17
C ILE A 20 -5.21 12.83 25.26
N THR A 21 -6.07 13.03 24.25
CA THR A 21 -7.32 12.27 24.16
C THR A 21 -7.11 10.97 23.38
N VAL A 22 -8.01 10.00 23.57
CA VAL A 22 -8.00 8.75 22.80
C VAL A 22 -8.11 9.00 21.28
N ALA A 23 -8.80 10.08 20.88
CA ALA A 23 -8.91 10.48 19.48
C ALA A 23 -7.56 10.90 18.90
N ASP A 24 -6.75 11.64 19.66
CA ASP A 24 -5.41 12.06 19.26
C ASP A 24 -4.47 10.86 19.14
N VAL A 25 -4.53 9.92 20.07
CA VAL A 25 -3.79 8.64 19.99
C VAL A 25 -4.17 7.88 18.71
N LYS A 26 -5.47 7.76 18.42
CA LYS A 26 -5.95 7.09 17.21
C LYS A 26 -5.45 7.78 15.93
N LYS A 27 -5.44 9.12 15.92
CA LYS A 27 -4.91 9.93 14.80
C LYS A 27 -3.41 9.72 14.62
N GLY A 28 -2.65 9.77 15.72
CA GLY A 28 -1.20 9.52 15.74
C GLY A 28 -0.86 8.10 15.25
N ALA A 29 -1.54 7.08 15.77
CA ALA A 29 -1.34 5.69 15.37
C ALA A 29 -1.60 5.47 13.87
N LYS A 30 -2.67 6.07 13.31
CA LYS A 30 -2.95 6.01 11.87
C LYS A 30 -1.85 6.68 11.03
N ARG A 31 -1.34 7.83 11.48
CA ARG A 31 -0.24 8.55 10.81
C ARG A 31 1.03 7.70 10.82
N ALA A 32 1.41 7.15 11.98
CA ALA A 32 2.55 6.26 12.13
C ALA A 32 2.45 5.02 11.24
N LEU A 33 1.29 4.35 11.23
CA LEU A 33 1.03 3.18 10.37
C LEU A 33 1.21 3.53 8.88
N THR A 34 0.67 4.68 8.46
CA THR A 34 0.77 5.15 7.07
C THR A 34 2.22 5.44 6.69
N TYR A 35 2.98 6.04 7.61
CA TYR A 35 4.40 6.33 7.42
C TYR A 35 5.21 5.03 7.31
N ALA A 36 5.03 4.09 8.24
CA ALA A 36 5.72 2.80 8.24
C ALA A 36 5.42 1.99 6.97
N LYS A 37 4.17 2.01 6.49
CA LYS A 37 3.79 1.42 5.19
C LYS A 37 4.47 2.13 4.01
N ARG A 38 4.57 3.46 4.04
CA ARG A 38 5.18 4.24 2.94
C ARG A 38 6.69 4.05 2.87
N LYS A 39 7.36 3.97 4.02
CA LYS A 39 8.81 3.86 4.12
C LYS A 39 9.34 2.42 4.01
N GLY A 40 8.46 1.43 3.98
CA GLY A 40 8.86 0.03 3.85
C GLY A 40 9.21 -0.64 5.17
N VAL A 41 9.20 0.07 6.30
CA VAL A 41 9.57 -0.46 7.63
C VAL A 41 8.83 -1.76 7.99
N LEU A 42 7.53 -1.84 7.70
CA LEU A 42 6.76 -3.07 7.95
C LEU A 42 7.14 -4.22 7.02
N THR A 43 7.60 -3.90 5.81
CA THR A 43 8.09 -4.91 4.86
C THR A 43 9.44 -5.44 5.34
N ASP A 44 10.35 -4.54 5.72
CA ASP A 44 11.68 -4.89 6.20
C ASP A 44 11.61 -5.76 7.46
N ALA A 45 10.71 -5.43 8.39
CA ALA A 45 10.50 -6.21 9.60
C ALA A 45 10.00 -7.64 9.30
N VAL A 46 9.08 -7.76 8.34
CA VAL A 46 8.52 -9.06 7.92
C VAL A 46 9.58 -9.90 7.20
N ASP A 47 10.37 -9.29 6.32
CA ASP A 47 11.49 -9.96 5.62
C ASP A 47 12.61 -10.36 6.59
N ALA A 48 12.91 -9.55 7.61
CA ALA A 48 13.85 -9.89 8.66
C ALA A 48 13.35 -11.08 9.51
N GLY A 49 12.05 -11.09 9.83
CA GLY A 49 11.42 -12.20 10.54
C GLY A 49 11.47 -13.52 9.75
N GLU A 50 11.21 -13.47 8.44
CA GLU A 50 11.34 -14.64 7.57
C GLU A 50 12.78 -15.17 7.58
N LYS A 51 13.78 -14.31 7.36
CA LYS A 51 15.19 -14.70 7.37
C LYS A 51 15.60 -15.32 8.71
N PHE A 52 15.15 -14.75 9.81
CA PHE A 52 15.44 -15.28 11.13
C PHE A 52 14.85 -16.69 11.31
N LEU A 53 13.57 -16.89 10.94
CA LEU A 53 12.91 -18.18 11.05
C LEU A 53 13.54 -19.23 10.11
N LEU A 54 13.91 -18.85 8.90
CA LEU A 54 14.64 -19.72 7.97
C LEU A 54 16.01 -20.13 8.53
N SER A 55 16.73 -19.23 9.20
CA SER A 55 18.02 -19.57 9.83
C SER A 55 17.91 -20.58 10.98
N LYS A 56 16.71 -20.74 11.56
CA LYS A 56 16.41 -21.70 12.62
C LYS A 56 15.75 -22.98 12.10
N ALA A 57 15.30 -22.98 10.84
CA ALA A 57 14.65 -24.13 10.24
C ALA A 57 15.68 -25.21 9.91
N THR A 58 15.50 -26.40 10.50
CA THR A 58 16.36 -27.56 10.25
C THR A 58 15.77 -28.56 9.25
N LYS A 59 14.44 -28.49 9.01
CA LYS A 59 13.72 -29.37 8.09
C LYS A 59 13.14 -28.58 6.90
N PRO A 60 13.11 -29.18 5.70
CA PRO A 60 12.60 -28.50 4.50
C PRO A 60 11.11 -28.16 4.58
N GLU A 61 10.31 -28.94 5.32
CA GLU A 61 8.89 -28.67 5.55
C GLU A 61 8.65 -27.37 6.33
N HIS A 62 9.58 -26.98 7.20
CA HIS A 62 9.46 -25.73 7.95
C HIS A 62 9.73 -24.53 7.05
N GLU A 63 10.65 -24.64 6.09
CA GLU A 63 10.87 -23.56 5.12
C GLU A 63 9.63 -23.30 4.27
N THR A 64 8.99 -24.35 3.75
CA THR A 64 7.81 -24.20 2.89
C THR A 64 6.65 -23.57 3.67
N PHE A 65 6.46 -23.98 4.93
CA PHE A 65 5.48 -23.38 5.80
C PHE A 65 5.78 -21.90 6.11
N ILE A 66 7.03 -21.57 6.45
CA ILE A 66 7.46 -20.18 6.73
C ILE A 66 7.21 -19.28 5.51
N LYS A 67 7.62 -19.71 4.32
CA LYS A 67 7.42 -18.97 3.06
C LYS A 67 5.93 -18.79 2.74
N SER A 68 5.10 -19.79 3.02
CA SER A 68 3.65 -19.72 2.83
C SER A 68 3.00 -18.68 3.74
N ILE A 69 3.30 -18.73 5.05
CA ILE A 69 2.81 -17.77 6.05
C ILE A 69 3.26 -16.35 5.65
N HIS A 70 4.51 -16.18 5.25
CA HIS A 70 5.05 -14.90 4.83
C HIS A 70 4.30 -14.31 3.62
N GLY A 71 4.06 -15.13 2.59
CA GLY A 71 3.25 -14.74 1.43
C GLY A 71 1.83 -14.31 1.83
N GLU A 72 1.23 -15.00 2.80
CA GLU A 72 -0.09 -14.64 3.32
C GLU A 72 -0.08 -13.32 4.10
N VAL A 73 0.94 -13.07 4.93
CA VAL A 73 1.13 -11.80 5.64
C VAL A 73 1.28 -10.65 4.64
N LYS A 74 2.10 -10.81 3.60
CA LYS A 74 2.24 -9.82 2.53
C LYS A 74 0.90 -9.51 1.86
N ARG A 75 0.13 -10.54 1.52
CA ARG A 75 -1.19 -10.41 0.88
C ARG A 75 -2.22 -9.72 1.77
N ARG A 76 -2.37 -10.15 3.03
CA ARG A 76 -3.41 -9.65 3.95
C ARG A 76 -3.15 -8.21 4.39
N TYR A 77 -1.88 -7.86 4.65
CA TYR A 77 -1.53 -6.56 5.23
C TYR A 77 -0.97 -5.56 4.23
N GLY A 78 -0.74 -5.98 2.98
CA GLY A 78 -0.23 -5.13 1.91
C GLY A 78 1.21 -4.67 2.15
N VAL A 79 2.01 -5.50 2.81
CA VAL A 79 3.46 -5.31 3.01
C VAL A 79 4.21 -6.00 1.87
N GLY A 80 5.32 -5.43 1.41
CA GLY A 80 6.07 -5.96 0.25
C GLY A 80 5.42 -5.75 -1.11
N VAL A 81 4.18 -5.27 -1.18
CA VAL A 81 3.61 -4.78 -2.43
C VAL A 81 4.24 -3.42 -2.68
N ALA A 82 5.28 -3.37 -3.52
CA ALA A 82 5.72 -2.13 -4.12
C ALA A 82 4.45 -1.43 -4.59
N LYS A 83 4.14 -0.24 -4.04
CA LYS A 83 3.03 0.54 -4.58
C LYS A 83 3.33 0.62 -6.06
N SER A 84 2.54 -0.08 -6.89
CA SER A 84 2.63 0.13 -8.32
C SER A 84 2.53 1.64 -8.42
N LYS A 85 3.55 2.30 -8.98
CA LYS A 85 3.42 3.68 -9.40
C LYS A 85 2.25 3.63 -10.35
N ARG A 86 1.03 3.81 -9.83
CA ARG A 86 -0.14 3.98 -10.66
C ARG A 86 0.16 5.32 -11.28
N PRO A 87 0.48 5.34 -12.58
CA PRO A 87 0.81 6.60 -13.23
C PRO A 87 -0.34 7.56 -12.95
N ALA A 88 0.00 8.82 -12.66
CA ALA A 88 -0.99 9.82 -12.30
C ALA A 88 -2.14 9.80 -13.33
N LYS A 89 -3.38 9.94 -12.88
CA LYS A 89 -4.55 9.85 -13.77
C LYS A 89 -4.40 10.86 -14.91
N GLY A 90 -4.26 10.37 -16.14
CA GLY A 90 -4.06 11.21 -17.34
C GLY A 90 -2.60 11.43 -17.77
N SER A 91 -1.60 10.93 -17.04
CA SER A 91 -0.20 11.01 -17.45
C SER A 91 0.09 10.16 -18.70
N GLN A 92 1.19 10.48 -19.38
CA GLN A 92 1.60 9.76 -20.60
C GLN A 92 1.81 8.27 -20.32
N GLU A 93 2.49 7.92 -19.22
CA GLU A 93 2.65 6.53 -18.77
C GLU A 93 1.31 5.78 -18.56
N ALA A 94 0.25 6.48 -18.12
CA ALA A 94 -1.08 5.87 -17.97
C ALA A 94 -1.72 5.57 -19.33
N LYS A 95 -1.55 6.47 -20.30
CA LYS A 95 -2.04 6.31 -21.67
C LYS A 95 -1.30 5.18 -22.38
N ASP A 96 0.03 5.12 -22.24
CA ASP A 96 0.88 4.12 -22.86
C ASP A 96 0.56 2.72 -22.31
N ARG A 97 0.36 2.60 -20.99
CA ARG A 97 -0.08 1.34 -20.37
C ARG A 97 -1.46 0.89 -20.88
N MET A 98 -2.40 1.82 -21.08
CA MET A 98 -3.71 1.50 -21.64
C MET A 98 -3.63 1.15 -23.13
N ALA A 99 -2.72 1.77 -23.88
CA ALA A 99 -2.47 1.42 -25.28
C ALA A 99 -1.90 0.00 -25.40
N ALA A 100 -0.95 -0.38 -24.54
CA ALA A 100 -0.42 -1.74 -24.47
C ALA A 100 -1.52 -2.78 -24.14
N VAL A 101 -2.35 -2.51 -23.13
CA VAL A 101 -3.50 -3.38 -22.78
C VAL A 101 -4.48 -3.51 -23.96
N ARG A 102 -4.74 -2.42 -24.70
CA ARG A 102 -5.59 -2.46 -25.90
C ARG A 102 -4.95 -3.25 -27.04
N ALA A 103 -3.64 -3.16 -27.22
CA ALA A 103 -2.91 -3.93 -28.21
C ALA A 103 -2.94 -5.44 -27.90
N GLU A 104 -2.78 -5.82 -26.63
CA GLU A 104 -2.91 -7.23 -26.19
C GLU A 104 -4.33 -7.77 -26.39
N ARG A 105 -5.36 -6.92 -26.19
CA ARG A 105 -6.77 -7.24 -26.46
C ARG A 105 -7.12 -7.36 -27.95
N LYS A 106 -6.23 -7.00 -28.89
CA LYS A 106 -6.45 -7.18 -30.34
C LYS A 106 -6.19 -8.61 -30.81
N LYS A 107 -5.73 -9.53 -29.95
CA LYS A 107 -5.91 -10.96 -30.23
C LYS A 107 -7.42 -11.23 -30.24
N PRO A 108 -8.00 -11.80 -31.31
CA PRO A 108 -9.43 -11.97 -31.40
C PRO A 108 -9.90 -12.76 -30.19
N MET A 109 -10.72 -12.10 -29.35
CA MET A 109 -11.50 -12.78 -28.34
C MET A 109 -12.29 -13.87 -29.07
N VAL A 110 -12.07 -15.13 -28.73
CA VAL A 110 -13.02 -16.19 -29.03
C VAL A 110 -14.33 -15.74 -28.39
N ALA A 111 -15.24 -15.25 -29.24
CA ALA A 111 -16.43 -14.56 -28.84
C ALA A 111 -17.46 -15.54 -28.25
N GLY A 112 -18.01 -15.18 -27.09
CA GLY A 112 -19.35 -15.59 -26.67
C GLY A 112 -19.44 -16.80 -25.73
N SER A 113 -19.52 -16.52 -24.41
CA SER A 113 -20.12 -17.44 -23.43
C SER A 113 -21.54 -17.01 -23.01
N PHE A 114 -22.28 -16.36 -23.91
CA PHE A 114 -23.72 -16.17 -23.79
C PHE A 114 -24.36 -16.63 -25.10
N ARG A 115 -24.94 -17.82 -25.08
CA ARG A 115 -25.93 -18.25 -26.08
C ARG A 115 -27.29 -17.75 -25.59
N LEU A 116 -28.04 -17.09 -26.49
CA LEU A 116 -29.49 -16.88 -26.36
C LEU A 116 -30.19 -18.24 -26.35
#